data_AF-A0A973AS93-F1
#
_entry.id   AF-A0A973AS93-F1
#
_cell.length_a   1.000
_cell.length_b   1.000
_cell.length_c   1.000
_cell.angle_alpha   90.00
_cell.angle_beta   90.00
_cell.angle_gamma   90.00
#
_symmetry.space_group_name_H-M   'P 1'
#
loop_
_entity.id
_entity.type
_entity.pdbx_description
1 polymer ?
#
loop_
_entity_poly.entity_id
_entity_poly.type
_entity_poly.pdbx_seq_one_letter_code
_entity_poly.pdbx_strand_id
1 'polypeptide(L)'
;IPATPKLGWVLDVMLRHAVALEAHFPPGRGIREFRKHAGWYLTGYPVGGELRKRFSEASSIAELRELSALCDENADIVEGGERFVRGHSNGPVNIVLPQGFLENLDDLVAPDDATLTHMSGG
;
A
#
# COMPACT_ATOMS: atom_id res chain seq x y z
N ILE A 1 -6.21 -6.64 -22.67
CA ILE A 1 -5.96 -5.85 -21.45
C ILE A 1 -5.72 -4.42 -21.92
N PRO A 2 -6.46 -3.42 -21.42
CA PRO A 2 -6.23 -2.02 -21.80
C PRO A 2 -4.79 -1.61 -21.46
N ALA A 3 -4.25 -0.66 -22.23
CA ALA A 3 -2.90 -0.16 -21.99
C ALA A 3 -2.81 0.50 -20.60
N THR A 4 -1.64 0.37 -19.99
CA THR A 4 -1.41 0.91 -18.65
C THR A 4 -1.34 2.44 -18.70
N PRO A 5 -2.00 3.13 -17.75
CA PRO A 5 -2.00 4.58 -17.74
C PRO A 5 -0.60 5.17 -17.61
N LYS A 6 -0.42 6.39 -18.11
CA LYS A 6 0.76 7.21 -17.86
C LYS A 6 0.82 7.63 -16.39
N LEU A 7 2.02 7.97 -15.91
CA LEU A 7 2.24 8.38 -14.52
C LEU A 7 1.35 9.55 -14.11
N GLY A 8 1.12 10.54 -14.97
CA GLY A 8 0.26 11.70 -14.67
C GLY A 8 -1.16 11.31 -14.29
N TRP A 9 -1.75 10.34 -15.00
CA TRP A 9 -3.09 9.83 -14.66
C TRP A 9 -3.09 9.11 -13.31
N VAL A 10 -2.04 8.34 -13.03
CA VAL A 10 -1.87 7.64 -11.75
C VAL A 10 -1.70 8.62 -10.59
N LEU A 11 -0.93 9.70 -10.78
CA LEU A 11 -0.76 10.77 -9.78
C LEU A 11 -2.06 11.51 -9.50
N ASP A 12 -2.90 11.76 -10.50
CA ASP A 12 -4.24 12.34 -10.29
C ASP A 12 -5.13 11.44 -9.43
N VAL A 13 -5.18 10.14 -9.74
CA VAL A 13 -5.92 9.16 -8.93
C VAL A 13 -5.39 9.11 -7.51
N MET A 14 -4.06 9.12 -7.35
CA MET A 14 -3.38 9.12 -6.07
C MET A 14 -3.76 10.35 -5.23
N LEU A 15 -3.75 11.55 -5.82
CA LEU A 15 -4.14 12.78 -5.16
C LEU A 15 -5.63 12.79 -4.77
N ARG A 16 -6.51 12.29 -5.64
CA ARG A 16 -7.94 12.13 -5.31
C ARG A 16 -8.15 11.18 -4.14
N HIS A 17 -7.40 10.09 -4.07
CA HIS A 17 -7.44 9.18 -2.94
C HIS A 17 -6.99 9.85 -1.63
N ALA A 18 -5.87 10.59 -1.67
CA ALA A 18 -5.39 11.32 -0.49
C ALA A 18 -6.44 12.33 0.03
N VAL A 19 -7.08 13.08 -0.88
CA VAL A 19 -8.16 14.03 -0.53
C VAL A 19 -9.37 13.31 0.05
N ALA A 20 -9.77 12.16 -0.51
CA ALA A 20 -10.88 11.38 0.01
C ALA A 20 -10.62 10.85 1.43
N LEU A 21 -9.39 10.42 1.73
CA LEU A 21 -9.00 9.98 3.07
C LEU A 21 -8.99 11.14 4.07
N GLU A 22 -8.52 12.32 3.67
CA GLU A 22 -8.56 13.52 4.53
C GLU A 22 -9.99 13.95 4.85
N ALA A 23 -10.93 13.77 3.92
CA ALA A 23 -12.36 14.03 4.16
C ALA A 23 -13.03 12.95 5.03
N HIS A 24 -12.52 11.70 5.01
CA HIS A 24 -13.11 10.58 5.73
C HIS A 24 -12.70 10.53 7.22
N PHE A 25 -11.46 10.91 7.52
CA PHE A 25 -10.91 10.83 8.88
C PHE A 25 -10.92 12.18 9.60
N PRO A 26 -10.78 12.20 10.94
CA PRO A 26 -10.52 13.43 11.66
C PRO A 26 -9.31 14.19 11.09
N PRO A 27 -9.30 15.54 11.14
CA PRO A 27 -8.23 16.35 10.56
C PRO A 27 -6.83 15.88 10.95
N GLY A 28 -5.95 15.74 9.96
CA GLY A 28 -4.55 15.33 10.15
C GLY A 28 -4.32 13.82 10.25
N ARG A 29 -5.37 12.98 10.24
CA ARG A 29 -5.24 11.51 10.16
C ARG A 29 -5.28 11.01 8.72
N GLY A 30 -6.03 11.63 7.81
CA GLY A 30 -6.20 11.12 6.45
C GLY A 30 -4.89 10.98 5.68
N ILE A 31 -4.05 12.01 5.70
CA ILE A 31 -2.72 11.94 5.09
C ILE A 31 -1.84 10.85 5.70
N ARG A 32 -1.94 10.63 7.02
CA ARG A 32 -1.15 9.60 7.72
C ARG A 32 -1.54 8.20 7.28
N GLU A 33 -2.84 7.96 7.07
CA GLU A 33 -3.37 6.71 6.52
C GLU A 33 -3.02 6.55 5.04
N PHE A 34 -3.02 7.65 4.28
CA PHE A 34 -2.66 7.63 2.87
C PHE A 34 -1.24 7.12 2.61
N ARG A 35 -0.26 7.45 3.47
CA ARG A 35 1.16 7.05 3.31
C ARG A 35 1.38 5.56 3.05
N LYS A 36 0.51 4.69 3.57
CA LYS A 36 0.54 3.23 3.33
C LYS A 36 0.36 2.84 1.86
N HIS A 37 -0.29 3.70 1.08
CA HIS A 37 -0.71 3.43 -0.30
C HIS A 37 0.21 4.07 -1.34
N ALA A 38 0.99 5.10 -0.96
CA ALA A 38 1.80 5.88 -1.91
C ALA A 38 2.74 5.01 -2.75
N GLY A 39 3.40 4.04 -2.12
CA GLY A 39 4.30 3.11 -2.80
C GLY A 39 3.61 2.28 -3.90
N TRP A 40 2.35 1.90 -3.70
CA TRP A 40 1.59 1.07 -4.65
C TRP A 40 1.30 1.79 -5.97
N TYR A 41 1.04 3.10 -5.91
CA TYR A 41 0.82 3.93 -7.10
C TYR A 41 2.09 4.07 -7.94
N LEU A 42 3.25 4.25 -7.29
CA LEU A 42 4.51 4.55 -7.97
C LEU A 42 5.29 3.29 -8.38
N THR A 43 4.79 2.10 -8.01
CA THR A 43 5.43 0.82 -8.34
C THR A 43 5.41 0.59 -9.85
N GLY A 44 6.59 0.36 -10.42
CA GLY A 44 6.78 0.18 -11.86
C GLY A 44 7.06 1.47 -12.63
N TYR A 45 6.85 2.66 -12.06
CA TYR A 45 7.18 3.92 -12.73
C TYR A 45 8.61 4.39 -12.41
N PRO A 46 9.29 5.08 -13.35
CA PRO A 46 10.67 5.57 -13.21
C PRO A 46 10.76 6.85 -12.35
N VAL A 47 10.23 6.82 -11.13
CA VAL A 47 10.10 7.99 -10.24
C VAL A 47 11.38 8.24 -9.41
N GLY A 48 12.25 7.23 -9.28
CA GLY A 48 13.45 7.28 -8.44
C GLY A 48 13.18 6.99 -6.95
N GLY A 49 14.16 6.39 -6.28
CA GLY A 49 14.02 5.95 -4.87
C GLY A 49 13.80 7.09 -3.89
N GLU A 50 14.50 8.22 -4.06
CA GLU A 50 14.39 9.39 -3.18
C GLU A 50 12.99 10.01 -3.25
N LEU A 51 12.45 10.22 -4.46
CA LEU A 51 11.13 10.80 -4.61
C LEU A 51 10.04 9.86 -4.08
N ARG A 52 10.17 8.54 -4.30
CA ARG A 52 9.28 7.54 -3.67
C ARG A 52 9.31 7.60 -2.15
N LYS A 53 10.49 7.76 -1.53
CA LYS A 53 10.61 7.92 -0.08
C LYS A 53 9.85 9.17 0.40
N ARG A 54 10.04 10.30 -0.27
CA ARG A 54 9.35 11.55 0.05
C ARG A 54 7.82 11.42 -0.06
N PHE A 55 7.31 10.73 -1.07
CA PHE A 55 5.87 10.43 -1.18
C PHE A 55 5.33 9.61 0.01
N SER A 56 6.09 8.63 0.50
CA SER A 56 5.72 7.82 1.67
C SER A 56 5.81 8.57 2.99
N GLU A 57 6.55 9.68 3.04
CA GLU A 57 6.75 10.51 4.24
C GLU A 57 5.86 11.77 4.26
N ALA A 58 5.15 12.06 3.17
CA ALA A 58 4.36 13.27 2.99
C ALA A 58 3.38 13.53 4.14
N SER A 59 3.33 14.80 4.54
CA SER A 59 2.63 15.30 5.72
C SER A 59 1.38 16.12 5.40
N SER A 60 1.18 16.49 4.13
CA SER A 60 0.00 17.21 3.67
C SER A 60 -0.37 16.90 2.21
N ILE A 61 -1.60 17.23 1.83
CA ILE A 61 -2.05 17.18 0.42
C ILE A 61 -1.26 18.17 -0.45
N ALA A 62 -0.88 19.32 0.10
CA ALA A 62 -0.08 20.32 -0.61
C ALA A 62 1.30 19.74 -0.97
N GLU A 63 1.96 19.08 -0.02
CA GLU A 63 3.25 18.41 -0.25
C GLU A 63 3.13 17.31 -1.31
N LEU A 64 2.05 16.50 -1.30
CA LEU A 64 1.82 15.52 -2.36
C LEU A 64 1.68 16.16 -3.75
N ARG A 65 1.05 17.33 -3.86
CA ARG A 65 0.92 18.06 -5.13
C ARG A 65 2.28 18.58 -5.59
N GLU A 66 3.07 19.14 -4.69
CA GLU A 66 4.43 19.61 -4.98
C GLU A 66 5.31 18.45 -5.47
N LEU A 67 5.29 17.31 -4.78
CA LEU A 67 6.01 16.11 -5.19
C LEU A 67 5.52 15.59 -6.56
N SER A 68 4.21 15.62 -6.80
CA SER A 68 3.64 15.20 -8.10
C SER A 68 4.11 16.10 -9.25
N ALA A 69 4.31 17.39 -9.00
CA ALA A 69 4.83 18.33 -10.00
C ALA A 69 6.32 18.11 -10.34
N LEU A 70 7.07 17.36 -9.51
CA LEU A 70 8.46 16.97 -9.80
C LEU A 70 8.55 15.73 -10.69
N CYS A 71 7.45 15.01 -10.92
CA CYS A 71 7.40 13.82 -11.75
C CYS A 71 7.19 14.16 -13.23
N ASP A 72 7.70 13.30 -14.11
CA ASP A 72 7.31 13.32 -15.53
C ASP A 72 5.92 12.68 -15.70
N GLU A 73 4.92 13.50 -16.01
CA GLU A 73 3.53 13.06 -16.21
C GLU A 73 3.37 12.08 -17.39
N ASN A 74 4.28 12.15 -18.37
CA ASN A 74 4.23 11.34 -19.59
C ASN A 74 5.02 10.02 -19.45
N ALA A 75 5.64 9.79 -18.29
CA ALA A 75 6.38 8.58 -18.01
C ALA A 75 5.51 7.33 -18.16
N ASP A 76 6.01 6.39 -18.94
CA ASP A 76 5.46 5.04 -19.03
C ASP A 76 5.91 4.22 -17.83
N ILE A 77 5.13 3.17 -17.56
CA ILE A 77 5.59 2.09 -16.70
C ILE A 77 6.81 1.42 -17.35
N VAL A 78 7.81 1.05 -16.56
CA VAL A 78 8.99 0.34 -17.08
C VAL A 78 8.57 -1.01 -17.65
N GLU A 79 9.36 -1.54 -18.58
CA GLU A 79 9.11 -2.85 -19.18
C GLU A 79 8.96 -3.93 -18.09
N GLY A 80 7.86 -4.69 -18.14
CA GLY A 80 7.53 -5.71 -17.14
C GLY A 80 7.05 -5.18 -15.78
N GLY A 81 7.06 -3.86 -15.55
CA GLY A 81 6.68 -3.21 -14.29
C GLY A 81 5.23 -3.49 -13.85
N GLU A 82 4.36 -3.82 -14.79
CA GLU A 82 3.00 -4.33 -14.58
C GLU A 82 2.95 -5.45 -13.54
N ARG A 83 3.93 -6.36 -13.63
CA ARG A 83 4.04 -7.61 -12.88
C ARG A 83 4.77 -7.46 -11.56
N PHE A 84 5.25 -6.25 -11.24
CA PHE A 84 5.91 -6.04 -9.97
C PHE A 84 4.91 -6.27 -8.83
N VAL A 85 5.37 -7.04 -7.84
CA VAL A 85 4.60 -7.34 -6.65
C VAL A 85 4.40 -6.04 -5.87
N ARG A 86 3.15 -5.74 -5.51
CA ARG A 86 2.76 -4.54 -4.75
C ARG A 86 2.50 -4.84 -3.26
N GLY A 87 2.76 -6.07 -2.82
CA GLY A 87 2.59 -6.54 -1.44
C GLY A 87 3.77 -7.41 -0.99
N HIS A 88 3.56 -8.25 0.04
CA HIS A 88 4.60 -9.16 0.50
C HIS A 88 4.93 -10.20 -0.57
N SER A 89 6.22 -10.42 -0.81
CA SER A 89 6.75 -11.47 -1.67
C SER A 89 7.15 -12.73 -0.89
N ASN A 90 6.75 -12.82 0.38
CA ASN A 90 7.06 -13.98 1.22
C ASN A 90 6.42 -15.22 0.59
N GLY A 91 7.19 -16.32 0.55
CA GLY A 91 6.72 -17.60 0.05
C GLY A 91 5.57 -18.16 0.89
N PRO A 92 4.98 -19.29 0.47
CA PRO A 92 3.90 -19.93 1.21
C PRO A 92 4.31 -20.13 2.68
N VAL A 93 3.53 -19.59 3.61
CA VAL A 93 3.67 -19.88 5.04
C VAL A 93 2.88 -21.15 5.32
N ASN A 94 3.46 -22.10 6.05
CA ASN A 94 2.70 -23.23 6.57
C ASN A 94 1.69 -22.72 7.58
N ILE A 95 0.41 -22.70 7.18
CA ILE A 95 -0.70 -22.37 8.05
C ILE A 95 -1.11 -23.67 8.75
N VAL A 96 -0.96 -23.73 10.08
CA VAL A 96 -1.36 -24.86 10.90
C VAL A 96 -2.53 -24.43 11.76
N LEU A 97 -3.59 -25.26 11.81
CA LEU A 97 -4.70 -25.01 12.72
C LEU A 97 -4.23 -25.22 14.17
N PRO A 98 -4.62 -24.36 15.12
CA PRO A 98 -4.39 -24.62 16.54
C PRO A 98 -4.97 -25.98 16.95
N GLN A 99 -4.33 -26.60 17.94
CA GLN A 99 -4.78 -27.88 18.49
C GLN A 99 -6.25 -27.78 18.94
N GLY A 100 -7.09 -28.75 18.54
CA GLY A 100 -8.51 -28.79 18.91
C GLY A 100 -9.44 -27.89 18.10
N PHE A 101 -8.93 -27.08 17.16
CA PHE A 101 -9.76 -26.17 16.35
C PHE A 101 -10.89 -26.89 15.58
N LEU A 102 -10.60 -28.05 15.00
CA LEU A 102 -11.61 -28.83 14.26
C LEU A 102 -12.58 -29.58 15.18
N GLU A 103 -12.24 -29.72 16.46
CA GLU A 103 -13.03 -30.47 17.43
C GLU A 103 -14.14 -29.60 18.04
N ASN A 104 -13.94 -28.27 18.11
CA ASN A 104 -14.93 -27.31 18.58
C ASN A 104 -14.95 -26.06 17.68
N LEU A 105 -15.61 -26.17 16.53
CA LEU A 105 -15.73 -25.07 15.55
C LEU A 105 -16.50 -23.85 16.08
N ASP A 106 -17.39 -24.05 17.05
CA ASP A 106 -18.17 -23.00 17.70
C ASP A 106 -17.48 -22.43 18.96
N ASP A 107 -16.24 -22.84 19.25
CA ASP A 107 -15.49 -22.29 20.37
C ASP A 107 -15.13 -20.82 20.10
N LEU A 108 -15.72 -19.93 20.90
CA LEU A 108 -15.49 -18.48 20.83
C LEU A 108 -14.32 -18.04 21.72
N VAL A 109 -13.66 -18.97 22.41
CA VAL A 109 -12.50 -18.68 23.25
C VAL A 109 -11.29 -18.45 22.35
N ALA A 110 -10.70 -17.25 22.45
CA ALA A 110 -9.46 -16.94 21.76
C ALA A 110 -8.35 -17.88 22.27
N PRO A 111 -7.56 -18.52 21.38
CA PRO A 111 -6.40 -19.30 21.78
C PRO A 111 -5.39 -18.41 22.53
N ASP A 112 -4.64 -18.97 23.47
CA ASP A 112 -3.54 -18.27 24.13
C ASP A 112 -2.45 -17.92 23.10
N ASP A 113 -2.12 -16.64 22.96
CA ASP A 113 -1.08 -16.13 22.06
C ASP A 113 0.26 -16.85 22.26
N ALA A 114 0.55 -17.35 23.47
CA ALA A 114 1.76 -18.13 23.77
C ALA A 114 1.83 -19.48 23.01
N THR A 115 0.69 -19.99 22.53
CA THR A 115 0.60 -21.23 21.73
C THR A 115 0.52 -20.97 20.23
N LEU A 116 0.28 -19.72 19.81
CA LEU A 116 0.24 -19.30 18.42
C LEU A 116 1.64 -18.91 17.94
N THR A 117 2.31 -19.83 17.24
CA THR A 117 3.55 -19.49 16.54
C THR A 117 3.22 -18.72 15.26
N HIS A 118 2.82 -17.44 15.35
CA HIS A 118 2.65 -16.61 14.15
C HIS A 118 3.10 -15.16 14.36
N MET A 119 4.30 -14.85 13.89
CA MET A 119 4.55 -13.52 13.35
C MET A 119 3.80 -13.41 12.01
N SER A 120 2.57 -12.91 12.06
CA SER A 120 1.87 -12.43 10.87
C SER A 120 1.98 -10.92 10.85
N GLY A 121 3.00 -10.40 10.16
CA GLY A 121 3.26 -8.98 10.03
C GLY A 121 4.76 -8.70 9.97
N GLY A 122 5.33 -8.78 8.76
CA GLY A 122 6.70 -8.42 8.48
C GLY A 122 6.82 -7.94 7.06
#